data_AF-A0A1G7YWH2-F1
#
_entry.id   AF-A0A1G7YWH2-F1
#
_cell.length_a   1.000
_cell.length_b   1.000
_cell.length_c   1.000
_cell.angle_alpha   90.00
_cell.angle_beta   90.00
_cell.angle_gamma   90.00
#
_symmetry.space_group_name_H-M   'P 1'
#
loop_
_entity.id
_entity.type
_entity.pdbx_description
1 polymer ?
#
loop_
_entity_poly.entity_id
_entity_poly.type
_entity_poly.pdbx_seq_one_letter_code
_entity_poly.pdbx_strand_id
1 'polypeptide(L)'
;MPKFLVRRGHDAFVYYDTVVDAETAEEARHIADSFQYDGEWVATGDVSEFDDYEIDHVRQLEEGESVEGFLTLGVTAQERDAVLTGLRLLQLALERGQLAPMLHDVFVNGGAHPGLDLSEIDALCQRINI
;
A
#
# COMPACT_ATOMS: atom_id res chain seq x y z
N MET A 1 -8.75 -0.57 -22.54
CA MET A 1 -7.34 -0.20 -22.68
C MET A 1 -6.58 -0.80 -21.51
N PRO A 2 -5.30 -1.18 -21.67
CA PRO A 2 -4.49 -1.64 -20.55
C PRO A 2 -4.31 -0.52 -19.53
N LYS A 3 -4.18 -0.90 -18.25
CA LYS A 3 -3.93 0.01 -17.14
C LYS A 3 -2.47 -0.08 -16.73
N PHE A 4 -1.86 1.06 -16.50
CA PHE A 4 -0.49 1.18 -16.05
C PHE A 4 -0.43 1.90 -14.71
N LEU A 5 0.30 1.31 -13.76
CA LEU A 5 0.71 1.97 -12.54
C LEU A 5 1.91 2.85 -12.85
N VAL A 6 1.81 4.14 -12.56
CA VAL A 6 2.90 5.10 -12.68
C VAL A 6 3.25 5.62 -11.29
N ARG A 7 4.51 5.43 -10.89
CA ARG A 7 5.07 5.88 -9.62
C ARG A 7 5.94 7.11 -9.83
N ARG A 8 5.76 8.14 -8.99
CA ARG A 8 6.56 9.36 -9.01
C ARG A 8 6.92 9.81 -7.60
N GLY A 9 8.07 10.43 -7.43
CA GLY A 9 8.32 11.29 -6.28
C GLY A 9 7.51 12.59 -6.39
N HIS A 10 6.72 12.93 -5.38
CA HIS A 10 6.05 14.23 -5.31
C HIS A 10 6.23 14.81 -3.90
N ASP A 11 6.96 15.93 -3.81
CA ASP A 11 7.55 16.43 -2.56
C ASP A 11 8.63 15.49 -2.00
N ALA A 12 9.66 16.10 -1.41
CA ALA A 12 10.97 15.56 -1.03
C ALA A 12 11.00 14.25 -0.20
N PHE A 13 9.87 13.62 0.12
CA PHE A 13 9.82 12.50 1.06
C PHE A 13 8.74 11.45 0.80
N VAL A 14 7.91 11.51 -0.24
CA VAL A 14 6.85 10.50 -0.44
C VAL A 14 6.69 10.12 -1.92
N TYR A 15 6.62 8.81 -2.19
CA TYR A 15 6.23 8.30 -3.50
C TYR A 15 4.70 8.24 -3.63
N TYR A 16 4.23 8.53 -4.83
CA TYR A 16 2.82 8.48 -5.20
C TYR A 16 2.65 7.60 -6.41
N ASP A 17 1.55 6.85 -6.42
CA ASP A 17 1.13 6.02 -7.52
C ASP A 17 -0.13 6.62 -8.16
N THR A 18 -0.24 6.50 -9.49
CA THR A 18 -1.45 6.81 -10.25
C THR A 18 -1.70 5.73 -11.29
N VAL A 19 -2.96 5.53 -11.68
CA VAL A 19 -3.33 4.54 -12.69
C VAL A 19 -3.73 5.24 -13.98
N VAL A 20 -3.02 4.93 -15.06
CA VAL A 20 -3.22 5.51 -16.38
C VAL A 20 -3.73 4.45 -17.36
N ASP A 21 -4.82 4.74 -18.05
CA ASP A 21 -5.24 3.97 -19.22
C ASP A 21 -4.39 4.40 -20.44
N ALA A 22 -3.58 3.49 -20.98
CA ALA A 22 -2.70 3.74 -22.13
C ALA A 22 -2.51 2.45 -22.94
N GLU A 23 -2.00 2.52 -24.17
CA GLU A 23 -1.65 1.35 -24.97
C GLU A 23 -0.27 0.79 -24.63
N THR A 24 0.64 1.63 -24.13
CA THR A 24 2.01 1.26 -23.77
C THR A 24 2.49 1.93 -22.48
N ALA A 25 3.53 1.37 -21.85
CA ALA A 25 4.16 1.96 -20.67
C ALA A 25 4.78 3.34 -20.98
N GLU A 26 5.31 3.53 -22.19
CA GLU A 26 5.91 4.80 -22.61
C GLU A 26 4.84 5.88 -22.79
N GLU A 27 3.69 5.52 -23.35
CA GLU A 27 2.52 6.39 -23.43
C GLU A 27 1.97 6.73 -22.03
N ALA A 28 1.85 5.75 -21.14
CA ALA A 28 1.42 5.97 -19.76
C ALA A 28 2.33 6.96 -19.02
N ARG A 29 3.66 6.81 -19.20
CA ARG A 29 4.65 7.75 -18.66
C ARG A 29 4.43 9.15 -19.21
N HIS A 30 4.26 9.29 -20.52
CA HIS A 30 4.07 10.60 -21.15
C HIS A 30 2.78 11.29 -20.71
N ILE A 31 1.69 10.52 -20.55
CA ILE A 31 0.41 11.02 -20.03
C ILE A 31 0.60 11.52 -18.59
N ALA A 32 1.22 10.72 -17.72
CA ALA A 32 1.43 11.08 -16.31
C ALA A 32 2.40 12.25 -16.09
N ASP A 33 3.36 12.45 -17.00
CA ASP A 33 4.34 13.55 -16.95
C ASP A 33 3.75 14.89 -17.48
N SER A 34 2.58 14.84 -18.11
CA SER A 34 1.90 16.03 -18.64
C SER A 34 1.42 16.94 -17.51
N PHE A 35 1.66 18.24 -17.64
CA PHE A 35 1.10 19.25 -16.73
C PHE A 35 -0.45 19.30 -16.76
N GLN A 36 -1.07 18.72 -17.79
CA GLN A 36 -2.52 18.63 -17.95
C GLN A 36 -3.10 17.35 -17.35
N TYR A 37 -2.25 16.46 -16.82
CA TYR A 37 -2.72 15.25 -16.15
C TYR A 37 -3.45 15.61 -14.86
N ASP A 38 -4.72 15.23 -14.80
CA ASP A 38 -5.63 15.50 -13.68
C ASP A 38 -6.04 14.21 -12.94
N GLY A 39 -5.36 13.10 -13.22
CA GLY A 39 -5.59 11.83 -12.54
C GLY A 39 -5.19 11.87 -11.06
N GLU A 40 -5.84 11.02 -10.27
CA GLU A 40 -5.59 10.93 -8.83
C GLU A 40 -4.23 10.31 -8.53
N TRP A 41 -3.45 10.98 -7.69
CA TRP A 41 -2.19 10.49 -7.15
C TRP A 41 -2.38 10.03 -5.71
N VAL A 42 -1.94 8.82 -5.42
CA VAL A 42 -2.17 8.15 -4.15
C VAL A 42 -0.82 7.87 -3.50
N ALA A 43 -0.62 8.37 -2.27
CA ALA A 43 0.62 8.12 -1.55
C ALA A 43 0.83 6.61 -1.31
N THR A 44 2.07 6.15 -1.45
CA THR A 44 2.43 4.73 -1.25
C THR A 44 2.93 4.46 0.18
N GLY A 45 3.34 5.51 0.90
CA GLY A 45 4.00 5.40 2.20
C GLY A 45 5.51 5.11 2.11
N ASP A 46 6.05 4.90 0.90
CA ASP A 46 7.49 4.81 0.67
C ASP A 46 8.11 6.22 0.71
N VAL A 47 9.26 6.34 1.39
CA VAL A 47 9.99 7.61 1.53
C VAL A 47 11.21 7.61 0.63
N SER A 48 11.41 8.69 -0.13
CA SER A 48 12.63 8.93 -0.91
C SER A 48 13.71 9.57 -0.03
N GLU A 49 14.97 9.12 -0.18
CA GLU A 49 16.15 9.82 0.37
C GLU A 49 16.64 10.96 -0.55
N PHE A 50 16.02 11.11 -1.73
CA PHE A 50 16.46 12.03 -2.79
C PHE A 50 15.31 12.95 -3.25
N ASP A 51 15.66 14.22 -3.52
CA ASP A 51 14.76 15.30 -3.98
C ASP A 51 14.35 15.20 -5.47
N ASP A 52 14.55 14.05 -6.13
CA ASP A 52 14.29 13.94 -7.57
C ASP A 52 12.80 13.69 -7.85
N TYR A 53 12.17 14.65 -8.53
CA TYR A 53 10.73 14.67 -8.87
C TYR A 53 10.37 13.83 -10.11
N GLU A 54 11.19 12.86 -10.47
CA GLU A 54 11.03 12.08 -11.70
C GLU A 54 10.08 10.89 -11.53
N ILE A 55 9.47 10.45 -12.65
CA ILE A 55 8.76 9.18 -12.71
C ILE A 55 9.78 8.06 -12.51
N ASP A 56 9.68 7.40 -11.37
CA ASP A 56 10.61 6.36 -10.93
C ASP A 56 10.30 5.02 -11.61
N HIS A 57 9.01 4.66 -11.68
CA HIS A 57 8.60 3.34 -12.18
C HIS A 57 7.28 3.38 -12.94
N VAL A 58 7.18 2.63 -14.04
CA VAL A 58 5.93 2.38 -14.78
C VAL A 58 5.80 0.89 -15.05
N ARG A 59 4.67 0.29 -14.68
CA ARG A 59 4.35 -1.11 -15.01
C ARG A 59 2.89 -1.29 -15.36
N GLN A 60 2.59 -2.30 -16.17
CA GLN A 60 1.22 -2.69 -16.43
C GLN A 60 0.62 -3.34 -15.17
N LEU A 61 -0.63 -3.02 -14.86
CA LEU A 61 -1.41 -3.71 -13.83
C LEU A 61 -1.93 -5.04 -14.37
N GLU A 62 -1.88 -6.08 -13.55
CA GLU A 62 -2.50 -7.36 -13.86
C GLU A 62 -4.03 -7.29 -13.73
N GLU A 63 -4.74 -8.20 -14.40
CA GLU A 63 -6.20 -8.24 -14.34
C GLU A 63 -6.66 -8.61 -12.92
N GLY A 64 -7.38 -7.69 -12.27
CA GLY A 64 -7.83 -7.85 -10.88
C GLY A 64 -6.90 -7.21 -9.83
N GLU A 65 -5.77 -6.65 -10.24
CA GLU A 65 -4.87 -5.92 -9.34
C GLU A 65 -5.48 -4.57 -8.92
N SER A 66 -5.47 -4.27 -7.62
CA SER A 66 -5.94 -3.00 -7.05
C SER A 66 -4.80 -2.21 -6.42
N VAL A 67 -4.79 -0.90 -6.65
CA VAL A 67 -3.89 0.04 -5.97
C VAL A 67 -4.61 0.58 -4.74
N GLU A 68 -4.14 0.22 -3.55
CA GLU A 68 -4.67 0.72 -2.29
C GLU A 68 -3.90 1.96 -1.85
N GLY A 69 -4.63 2.94 -1.33
CA GLY A 69 -4.01 4.17 -0.84
C GLY A 69 -3.43 4.06 0.55
N PHE A 70 -2.26 4.64 0.74
CA PHE A 70 -1.67 4.77 2.06
C PHE A 70 -2.50 5.72 2.92
N LEU A 71 -2.97 5.23 4.07
CA LEU A 71 -3.79 5.99 5.00
C LEU A 71 -3.04 6.21 6.32
N THR A 72 -2.81 7.47 6.67
CA THR A 72 -2.32 7.86 8.00
C THR A 72 -3.49 8.06 8.95
N LEU A 73 -3.56 7.24 10.00
CA LEU A 73 -4.58 7.36 11.05
C LEU A 73 -3.93 7.82 12.35
N GLY A 74 -4.39 8.96 12.88
CA GLY A 74 -4.08 9.36 14.25
C GLY A 74 -4.88 8.53 15.24
N VAL A 75 -4.21 7.94 16.23
CA VAL A 75 -4.84 7.12 17.26
C VAL A 75 -4.47 7.64 18.65
N THR A 76 -5.39 7.49 19.60
CA THR A 76 -5.13 7.68 21.04
C THR A 76 -4.26 6.55 21.58
N ALA A 77 -3.71 6.75 22.79
CA ALA A 77 -2.95 5.70 23.47
C ALA A 77 -3.80 4.44 23.71
N GLN A 78 -5.07 4.59 24.07
CA GLN A 78 -5.97 3.45 24.29
C GLN A 78 -6.27 2.69 22.99
N GLU A 79 -6.47 3.41 21.88
CA GLU A 79 -6.68 2.81 20.56
C GLU A 79 -5.42 2.09 20.08
N ARG A 80 -4.23 2.68 20.28
CA ARG A 80 -2.94 2.03 20.01
C ARG A 80 -2.80 0.72 20.78
N ASP A 81 -3.08 0.74 22.08
CA ASP A 81 -2.98 -0.45 22.94
C ASP A 81 -3.98 -1.54 22.51
N ALA A 82 -5.17 -1.14 22.04
CA ALA A 82 -6.17 -2.06 21.48
C ALA A 82 -5.71 -2.69 20.16
N VAL A 83 -5.14 -1.89 19.25
CA VAL A 83 -4.57 -2.37 17.98
C VAL A 83 -3.44 -3.37 18.26
N LEU A 84 -2.51 -3.04 19.14
CA LEU A 84 -1.42 -3.94 19.53
C LEU A 84 -1.92 -5.24 20.13
N THR A 85 -2.94 -5.18 20.99
CA THR A 85 -3.57 -6.38 21.57
C THR A 85 -4.20 -7.24 20.48
N GLY A 86 -4.90 -6.64 19.52
CA GLY A 86 -5.47 -7.33 18.37
C GLY A 86 -4.42 -8.04 17.52
N LEU A 87 -3.29 -7.38 17.24
CA LEU A 87 -2.17 -7.96 16.50
C LEU A 87 -1.55 -9.16 17.24
N ARG A 88 -1.40 -9.08 18.57
CA ARG A 88 -0.91 -10.22 19.38
C ARG A 88 -1.89 -11.39 19.39
N LEU A 89 -3.20 -11.12 19.44
CA LEU A 89 -4.22 -12.17 19.31
C LEU A 89 -4.19 -12.83 17.93
N LEU A 90 -3.99 -12.04 16.87
CA LEU A 90 -3.84 -12.55 15.51
C LEU A 90 -2.63 -13.47 15.40
N GLN A 91 -1.46 -13.08 15.92
CA GLN A 91 -0.27 -13.96 15.93
C GLN A 91 -0.56 -15.29 16.60
N LEU A 92 -1.19 -15.29 17.79
CA LEU A 92 -1.55 -16.52 18.50
C LEU A 92 -2.51 -17.39 17.68
N ALA A 93 -3.45 -16.78 16.95
CA ALA A 93 -4.37 -17.51 16.08
C ALA A 93 -3.65 -18.13 14.88
N LEU A 94 -2.71 -17.40 14.26
CA LEU A 94 -1.91 -17.87 13.13
C LEU A 94 -0.97 -19.01 13.54
N GLU A 95 -0.27 -18.88 14.67
CA GLU A 95 0.58 -19.94 15.23
C GLU A 95 -0.17 -21.25 15.47
N ARG A 96 -1.45 -21.15 15.84
CA ARG A 96 -2.33 -22.29 16.10
C ARG A 96 -3.07 -22.81 14.86
N GLY A 97 -3.00 -22.09 13.73
CA GLY A 97 -3.82 -22.36 12.55
C GLY A 97 -5.33 -22.23 12.81
N GLN A 98 -5.73 -21.36 13.74
CA GLN A 98 -7.11 -21.22 14.23
C GLN A 98 -7.67 -19.84 13.94
N LEU A 99 -7.68 -19.45 12.65
CA LEU A 99 -8.33 -18.22 12.22
C LEU A 99 -9.73 -18.53 11.68
N ALA A 100 -10.76 -17.92 12.28
CA ALA A 100 -12.13 -18.08 11.78
C ALA A 100 -12.23 -17.61 10.32
N PRO A 101 -13.01 -18.26 9.43
CA PRO A 101 -13.06 -17.89 8.01
C PRO A 101 -13.39 -16.42 7.75
N MET A 102 -14.31 -15.83 8.53
CA MET A 102 -14.64 -14.40 8.46
C MET A 102 -13.44 -13.50 8.77
N LEU A 103 -12.60 -13.88 9.74
CA LEU A 103 -11.40 -13.11 10.08
C LEU A 103 -10.29 -13.33 9.06
N HIS A 104 -10.22 -14.53 8.47
CA HIS A 104 -9.29 -14.81 7.39
C HIS A 104 -9.59 -13.94 6.16
N ASP A 105 -10.85 -13.84 5.77
CA ASP A 105 -11.29 -13.01 4.65
C ASP A 105 -10.90 -11.54 4.82
N VAL A 106 -11.10 -10.97 6.02
CA VAL A 106 -10.64 -9.61 6.35
C VAL A 106 -9.11 -9.52 6.30
N PHE A 107 -8.40 -10.51 6.84
CA PHE A 107 -6.95 -10.52 6.91
C PHE A 107 -6.25 -10.59 5.54
N VAL A 108 -6.89 -11.20 4.55
CA VAL A 108 -6.40 -11.29 3.17
C VAL A 108 -7.10 -10.33 2.21
N ASN A 109 -7.96 -9.45 2.72
CA ASN A 109 -8.85 -8.59 1.94
C ASN A 109 -9.52 -9.35 0.78
N GLY A 110 -10.28 -10.40 1.10
CA GLY A 110 -10.95 -11.23 0.09
C GLY A 110 -10.01 -12.00 -0.85
N GLY A 111 -8.74 -12.12 -0.49
CA GLY A 111 -7.70 -12.77 -1.31
C GLY A 111 -6.88 -11.80 -2.18
N ALA A 112 -7.05 -10.48 -2.01
CA ALA A 112 -6.24 -9.47 -2.71
C ALA A 112 -4.75 -9.55 -2.32
N HIS A 113 -4.43 -9.98 -1.10
CA HIS A 113 -3.05 -10.13 -0.62
C HIS A 113 -2.89 -11.30 0.36
N PRO A 114 -1.68 -11.89 0.51
CA PRO A 114 -1.47 -13.09 1.33
C PRO A 114 -1.65 -12.88 2.85
N GLY A 115 -1.78 -11.63 3.30
CA GLY A 115 -1.73 -11.26 4.72
C GLY A 115 -0.29 -11.20 5.22
N LEU A 116 -0.11 -10.78 6.48
CA LEU A 116 1.20 -10.64 7.11
C LEU A 116 1.68 -11.95 7.76
N ASP A 117 2.94 -12.29 7.63
CA ASP A 117 3.54 -13.37 8.40
C ASP A 117 3.80 -12.96 9.86
N LEU A 118 4.21 -13.94 10.69
CA LEU A 118 4.44 -13.69 12.12
C LEU A 118 5.52 -12.63 12.38
N SER A 119 6.56 -12.58 11.55
CA SER A 119 7.68 -11.64 11.67
C SER A 119 7.29 -10.24 11.22
N GLU A 120 6.44 -10.13 10.20
CA GLU A 120 5.89 -8.87 9.72
C GLU A 120 4.92 -8.26 10.74
N ILE A 121 4.11 -9.09 11.42
CA ILE A 121 3.26 -8.62 12.53
C ILE A 121 4.11 -8.15 13.71
N ASP A 122 5.22 -8.83 14.01
CA ASP A 122 6.16 -8.38 15.05
C ASP A 122 6.76 -7.02 14.71
N ALA A 123 7.23 -6.83 13.47
CA ALA A 123 7.76 -5.56 12.99
C ALA A 123 6.71 -4.45 13.02
N LEU A 124 5.45 -4.75 12.67
CA LEU A 124 4.35 -3.79 12.78
C LEU A 124 4.09 -3.39 14.24
N CYS A 125 4.06 -4.35 15.16
CA CYS A 125 3.90 -4.07 16.60
C CYS A 125 5.01 -3.18 17.13
N GLN A 126 6.26 -3.39 16.70
CA GLN A 126 7.39 -2.56 17.08
C GLN A 126 7.23 -1.13 16.56
N ARG A 127 6.85 -0.94 15.29
CA ARG A 127 6.62 0.38 14.69
C ARG A 127 5.52 1.18 15.39
N ILE A 128 4.42 0.52 15.78
CA ILE A 128 3.28 1.17 16.46
C ILE A 128 3.63 1.56 17.90
N ASN A 129 4.55 0.85 18.55
CA ASN A 129 4.91 1.05 19.96
C ASN A 129 5.88 2.23 20.21
N ILE A 130 6.41 2.86 19.15
CA ILE A 130 7.37 3.97 19.25
C ILE A 130 6.68 5.25 19.74
#